data_AF-A0A800N2K1-F1
#
_entry.id   AF-A0A800N2K1-F1
#
_cell.length_a   1.000
_cell.length_b   1.000
_cell.length_c   1.000
_cell.angle_alpha   90.00
_cell.angle_beta   90.00
_cell.angle_gamma   90.00
#
_symmetry.space_group_name_H-M   'P 1'
#
loop_
_entity.id
_entity.type
_entity.pdbx_description
1 polymer ?
#
loop_
_entity_poly.entity_id
_entity_poly.type
_entity_poly.pdbx_seq_one_letter_code
_entity_poly.pdbx_strand_id
1 'polypeptide(L)'
;MQGAIPHPKVASRLADQFVGLAADADADDSRVLALAMQIEDAAMLPFVIFTDDQGNFRTGYAGSGTVPRMLRALDDLEVPVD
;
A
#
# COMPACT_ATOMS: atom_id res chain seq x y z
N MET A 1 -5.00 11.69 -14.21
CA MET A 1 -4.54 10.41 -13.64
C MET A 1 -5.26 10.27 -12.30
N GLN A 2 -6.17 9.31 -12.17
CA GLN A 2 -7.00 9.13 -10.96
C GLN A 2 -6.22 8.22 -10.00
N GLY A 3 -6.11 8.59 -8.73
CA GLY A 3 -5.41 7.78 -7.72
C GLY A 3 -6.06 6.39 -7.56
N ALA A 4 -5.26 5.38 -7.24
CA ALA A 4 -5.71 3.99 -7.07
C ALA A 4 -6.72 3.84 -5.92
N ILE A 5 -6.73 4.76 -4.96
CA ILE A 5 -7.65 4.76 -3.84
C ILE A 5 -8.44 6.07 -3.91
N PRO A 6 -9.77 6.05 -4.06
CA PRO A 6 -10.70 4.91 -3.99
C PRO A 6 -11.15 4.42 -5.37
N HIS A 7 -10.29 3.72 -6.14
CA HIS A 7 -10.71 3.25 -7.45
C HIS A 7 -11.58 1.98 -7.34
N PRO A 8 -12.78 1.92 -7.97
CA PRO A 8 -13.72 0.80 -7.81
C PRO A 8 -13.15 -0.59 -8.10
N LYS A 9 -12.23 -0.71 -9.07
CA LYS A 9 -11.59 -1.98 -9.45
C LYS A 9 -10.73 -2.64 -8.36
N VAL A 10 -10.33 -1.90 -7.33
CA VAL A 10 -9.53 -2.43 -6.22
C VAL A 10 -10.26 -2.32 -4.89
N ALA A 11 -11.41 -1.64 -4.85
CA ALA A 11 -12.09 -1.28 -3.62
C ALA A 11 -12.62 -2.50 -2.86
N SER A 12 -13.19 -3.51 -3.55
CA SER A 12 -13.67 -4.74 -2.88
C SER A 12 -12.52 -5.52 -2.26
N ARG A 13 -11.50 -5.88 -3.06
CA ARG A 13 -10.30 -6.59 -2.59
C ARG A 13 -9.65 -5.91 -1.38
N LEU A 14 -9.58 -4.58 -1.37
CA LEU A 14 -9.06 -3.82 -0.23
C LEU A 14 -10.01 -3.84 0.98
N ALA A 15 -11.31 -3.63 0.77
CA ALA A 15 -12.28 -3.56 1.87
C ALA A 15 -12.50 -4.91 2.57
N ASP A 16 -12.40 -6.03 1.83
CA ASP A 16 -12.71 -7.35 2.36
C ASP A 16 -11.54 -7.98 3.14
N GLN A 17 -10.29 -7.62 2.79
CA GLN A 17 -9.10 -8.30 3.31
C GLN A 17 -8.10 -7.39 4.04
N PHE A 18 -8.27 -6.07 3.97
CA PHE A 18 -7.32 -5.13 4.56
C PHE A 18 -8.01 -4.11 5.47
N VAL A 19 -7.28 -3.71 6.49
CA VAL A 19 -7.60 -2.51 7.28
C VAL A 19 -6.79 -1.36 6.71
N GLY A 20 -7.48 -0.36 6.14
CA GLY A 20 -6.84 0.82 5.58
C GLY A 20 -6.40 1.81 6.68
N LEU A 21 -5.12 2.16 6.69
CA LEU A 21 -4.55 3.21 7.54
C LEU A 21 -3.94 4.31 6.67
N ALA A 22 -4.19 5.56 7.03
CA ALA A 22 -3.53 6.71 6.44
C ALA A 22 -2.63 7.36 7.50
N ALA A 23 -1.35 7.48 7.19
CA ALA A 23 -0.38 8.18 8.01
C ALA A 23 0.08 9.44 7.28
N ASP A 24 0.26 10.51 8.05
CA ASP A 24 0.89 11.72 7.55
C ASP A 24 2.39 11.48 7.43
N ALA A 25 2.94 11.71 6.23
CA ALA A 25 4.37 11.51 5.97
C ALA A 25 5.25 12.64 6.56
N ASP A 26 4.64 13.78 6.88
CA ASP A 26 5.32 14.89 7.57
C ASP A 26 5.30 14.73 9.10
N ALA A 27 4.57 13.73 9.61
CA ALA A 27 4.56 13.37 11.02
C ALA A 27 5.58 12.27 11.32
N ASP A 28 6.36 12.45 12.39
CA ASP A 28 7.42 11.52 12.79
C ASP A 28 6.84 10.24 13.46
N ASP A 29 6.15 9.37 12.73
CA ASP A 29 5.98 7.98 13.18
C ASP A 29 7.15 7.13 12.68
N SER A 30 8.11 6.89 13.57
CA SER A 30 9.33 6.14 13.28
C SER A 30 9.07 4.72 12.76
N ARG A 31 7.92 4.11 13.09
CA ARG A 31 7.58 2.75 12.62
C ARG A 31 7.12 2.78 11.17
N VAL A 32 6.31 3.77 10.80
CA VAL A 32 5.88 3.96 9.40
C VAL A 32 7.09 4.27 8.52
N LEU A 33 8.01 5.11 9.01
CA LEU A 33 9.25 5.42 8.29
C LEU A 33 10.13 4.16 8.11
N ALA A 34 10.29 3.35 9.16
CA ALA A 34 11.05 2.10 9.08
C ALA A 34 10.46 1.08 8.08
N LEU A 35 9.13 1.05 7.94
CA LEU A 35 8.47 0.26 6.90
C LEU A 35 8.68 0.85 5.51
N ALA A 36 8.57 2.18 5.35
CA ALA A 36 8.79 2.85 4.07
C ALA A 36 10.22 2.61 3.55
N MET A 37 11.22 2.56 4.44
CA MET A 37 12.62 2.27 4.09
C MET A 37 12.85 0.85 3.56
N GLN A 38 11.90 -0.07 3.69
CA GLN A 38 12.00 -1.42 3.12
C GLN A 38 11.51 -1.49 1.67
N ILE A 39 10.89 -0.42 1.16
CA ILE A 39 10.49 -0.33 -0.24
C ILE A 39 11.73 0.05 -1.07
N GLU A 40 12.17 -0.84 -1.96
CA GLU A 40 13.41 -0.66 -2.75
C GLU A 40 13.43 0.65 -3.56
N ASP A 41 12.26 1.13 -4.02
CA ASP A 41 12.11 2.35 -4.82
C ASP A 41 11.51 3.54 -4.04
N ALA A 42 11.72 3.63 -2.71
CA ALA A 42 11.17 4.68 -1.84
C ALA A 42 11.72 6.10 -2.09
N ALA A 43 11.53 6.65 -3.29
CA ALA A 43 12.05 7.95 -3.69
C ALA A 43 10.98 9.06 -3.76
N MET A 44 9.69 8.71 -3.69
CA MET A 44 8.59 9.67 -3.89
C MET A 44 7.31 9.28 -3.15
N LEU A 45 6.61 10.25 -2.57
CA LEU A 45 5.27 10.06 -2.00
C LEU A 45 4.18 9.84 -3.08
N PRO A 46 3.04 9.20 -2.74
CA PRO A 46 2.78 8.49 -1.48
C PRO A 46 3.51 7.15 -1.39
N PHE A 47 3.75 6.68 -0.16
CA PHE A 47 4.13 5.30 0.10
C PHE A 47 2.87 4.46 0.34
N VAL A 48 2.78 3.32 -0.32
CA VAL A 48 1.78 2.29 -0.03
C VAL A 48 2.52 1.10 0.54
N ILE A 49 2.16 0.74 1.78
CA ILE A 49 2.83 -0.30 2.56
C ILE A 49 1.78 -1.36 2.89
N PHE A 50 2.12 -2.62 2.68
CA PHE A 50 1.34 -3.77 3.13
C PHE A 50 2.09 -4.47 4.24
N THR A 51 1.40 -4.68 5.36
CA THR A 51 1.92 -5.44 6.49
C THR A 51 1.04 -6.63 6.82
N ASP A 52 1.59 -7.61 7.53
CA ASP A 52 0.77 -8.58 8.25
C ASP A 52 0.15 -7.97 9.53
N ASP A 53 -0.60 -8.79 10.27
CA ASP A 53 -1.26 -8.42 11.53
C ASP A 53 -0.29 -8.14 12.68
N GLN A 54 0.98 -8.55 12.54
CA GLN A 54 2.07 -8.27 13.48
C GLN A 54 2.85 -7.01 13.09
N GLY A 55 2.51 -6.36 11.97
CA GLY A 55 3.18 -5.17 11.46
C GLY A 55 4.47 -5.46 10.69
N ASN A 56 4.73 -6.70 10.28
CA ASN A 56 5.88 -7.02 9.43
C ASN A 56 5.61 -6.60 7.99
N PHE A 57 6.60 -6.00 7.33
CA PHE A 57 6.53 -5.63 5.93
C PHE A 57 6.32 -6.87 5.04
N ARG A 58 5.37 -6.78 4.10
CA ARG A 58 5.10 -7.83 3.11
C ARG A 58 5.48 -7.37 1.71
N THR A 59 5.01 -6.18 1.33
CA THR A 59 5.33 -5.54 0.05
C THR A 59 4.95 -4.07 0.13
N GLY A 60 5.33 -3.29 -0.88
CA GLY A 60 4.96 -1.90 -0.97
C GLY A 60 5.53 -1.22 -2.20
N TYR A 61 5.12 0.02 -2.39
CA TYR A 61 5.64 0.85 -3.45
C TYR A 61 5.55 2.33 -3.12
N ALA A 62 6.33 3.11 -3.87
CA ALA A 62 6.39 4.57 -3.76
C ALA A 62 5.96 5.23 -5.08
N GLY A 63 5.56 6.50 -4.98
CA GLY A 63 5.15 7.33 -6.11
C GLY A 63 3.72 7.05 -6.56
N SER A 64 3.43 7.33 -7.84
CA SER A 64 2.06 7.30 -8.37
C SER A 64 1.38 5.95 -8.12
N GLY A 65 0.44 5.94 -7.16
CA GLY A 65 -0.44 4.82 -6.88
C GLY A 65 -1.45 4.66 -8.00
N THR A 66 -1.05 4.00 -9.08
CA THR A 66 -1.93 3.68 -10.21
C THR A 66 -2.68 2.37 -9.94
N VAL A 67 -3.85 2.20 -10.57
CA VAL A 67 -4.64 0.96 -10.45
C VAL A 67 -3.83 -0.29 -10.86
N PRO A 68 -3.07 -0.31 -11.97
CA PRO A 68 -2.25 -1.48 -12.31
C PRO A 68 -1.19 -1.81 -11.26
N ARG A 69 -0.59 -0.79 -10.63
CA ARG A 69 0.43 -1.00 -9.59
C ARG A 69 -0.18 -1.58 -8.31
N MET A 70 -1.35 -1.08 -7.91
CA MET A 70 -2.12 -1.63 -6.79
C MET A 70 -2.54 -3.08 -7.06
N LEU A 71 -3.08 -3.37 -8.24
CA LEU A 71 -3.47 -4.74 -8.61
C LEU A 71 -2.29 -5.71 -8.56
N ARG A 72 -1.13 -5.32 -9.12
CA ARG A 72 0.09 -6.14 -9.03
C ARG A 72 0.47 -6.43 -7.57
N ALA A 73 0.47 -5.41 -6.71
CA ALA A 73 0.79 -5.61 -5.30
C ALA A 73 -0.20 -6.57 -4.60
N LEU A 74 -1.49 -6.50 -4.91
CA LEU A 74 -2.50 -7.42 -4.37
C LEU A 74 -2.34 -8.85 -4.93
N ASP A 75 -1.93 -8.99 -6.18
CA ASP A 75 -1.66 -10.29 -6.81
C ASP A 75 -0.41 -10.94 -6.19
N ASP A 76 0.64 -10.16 -5.92
CA ASP A 76 1.85 -10.63 -5.20
C ASP A 76 1.54 -11.06 -3.76
N LEU A 77 0.47 -10.52 -3.16
CA LEU A 77 -0.05 -10.91 -1.86
C LEU A 77 -1.05 -12.08 -1.93
N GLU A 78 -1.29 -12.64 -3.12
CA GLU A 78 -2.22 -13.74 -3.36
C GLU A 78 -3.67 -13.44 -2.91
N VAL A 79 -4.07 -12.17 -2.92
CA VAL A 79 -5.42 -11.71 -2.55
C VAL A 79 -6.40 -12.15 -3.64
N PRO A 80 -7.39 -13.04 -3.39
CA PRO A 80 -8.31 -13.49 -4.42
C PRO A 80 -9.20 -12.36 -4.99
N VAL A 81 -9.76 -12.62 -6.17
CA VAL A 81 -10.81 -11.81 -6.80
C VAL A 81 -12.13 -12.55 -6.57
N ASP A 82 -13.14 -11.84 -6.07
CA ASP A 82 -14.52 -12.37 -5.98
C ASP A 82 -15.21 -12.49 -7.35
#